data_AF-A0A968MUD9-F1
#
_entry.id   AF-A0A968MUD9-F1
#
_cell.length_a   1.000
_cell.length_b   1.000
_cell.length_c   1.000
_cell.angle_alpha   90.00
_cell.angle_beta   90.00
_cell.angle_gamma   90.00
#
_symmetry.space_group_name_H-M   'P 1'
#
loop_
_entity.id
_entity.type
_entity.pdbx_description
1 polymer ?
#
loop_
_entity_poly.entity_id
_entity_poly.type
_entity_poly.pdbx_seq_one_letter_code
_entity_poly.pdbx_strand_id
1 'polypeptide(L)'
;MITKPIYTAALCFIFLMNFLAISAQLVKISVFNSLPVKSVIITSYEGDYEVLGDELPVTFLEKGKNLYISLYDGALLLNSLQGSIGKFGKLKFKATSVNQKLRIATVEPKSTSRNISDNLELNVEYGRIILVNETDVENI
;
A
#
# COMPACT_ATOMS: atom_id res chain seq x y z
N MET A 1 36.57 48.29 4.76
CA MET A 1 35.84 47.59 5.83
C MET A 1 34.39 47.33 5.36
N ILE A 2 34.16 46.46 4.35
CA ILE A 2 32.82 46.24 3.72
C ILE A 2 32.52 44.74 3.46
N THR A 3 33.35 43.82 3.92
CA THR A 3 33.23 42.39 3.52
C THR A 3 32.26 41.56 4.36
N LYS A 4 31.80 42.02 5.53
CA LYS A 4 30.97 41.21 6.44
C LYS A 4 29.53 40.88 6.00
N PRO A 5 28.75 41.73 5.30
CA PRO A 5 27.33 41.46 5.05
C PRO A 5 27.08 40.40 3.95
N ILE A 6 28.04 40.19 3.05
CA ILE A 6 27.92 39.22 1.95
C ILE A 6 28.00 37.78 2.48
N TYR A 7 28.88 37.51 3.44
CA TYR A 7 29.02 36.18 4.02
C TYR A 7 27.78 35.78 4.85
N THR A 8 27.15 36.72 5.55
CA THR A 8 25.91 36.47 6.29
C THR A 8 24.73 36.18 5.35
N ALA A 9 24.61 36.91 4.24
CA ALA A 9 23.56 36.65 3.24
C ALA A 9 23.74 35.28 2.57
N ALA A 10 24.99 34.91 2.23
CA ALA A 10 25.31 33.60 1.67
C ALA A 10 25.01 32.46 2.66
N LEU A 11 25.32 32.65 3.94
CA LEU A 11 25.02 31.66 4.99
C LEU A 11 23.50 31.45 5.16
N CYS A 12 22.71 32.54 5.17
CA CYS A 12 21.25 32.46 5.20
C CYS A 12 20.68 31.78 3.95
N PHE A 13 21.24 32.05 2.77
CA PHE A 13 20.78 31.42 1.52
C PHE A 13 21.06 29.91 1.51
N ILE A 14 22.25 29.49 1.97
CA ILE A 14 22.60 28.07 2.13
C ILE A 14 21.65 27.40 3.14
N PHE A 15 21.35 28.07 4.25
CA PHE A 15 20.40 27.53 5.24
C PHE A 15 18.99 27.38 4.63
N LEU A 16 18.52 28.36 3.85
CA LEU A 16 17.20 28.31 3.20
C LEU A 16 17.08 27.18 2.17
N MET A 17 18.15 26.90 1.42
CA MET A 17 18.17 25.82 0.41
C MET A 17 18.06 24.43 1.04
N ASN A 18 18.52 24.24 2.28
CA ASN A 18 18.45 22.94 2.96
C ASN A 18 17.02 22.59 3.42
N PHE A 19 16.14 23.57 3.65
CA PHE A 19 14.75 23.31 4.04
C PHE A 19 13.87 22.85 2.87
N LEU A 20 14.24 23.14 1.63
CA LEU A 20 13.44 22.78 0.45
C LEU A 20 13.68 21.33 -0.03
N ALA A 21 14.62 20.61 0.58
CA ALA A 21 15.03 19.28 0.15
C ALA A 21 14.34 18.12 0.90
N ILE A 22 13.38 18.40 1.79
CA ILE A 22 12.60 17.35 2.44
C ILE A 22 11.58 16.82 1.44
N SER A 23 11.94 15.74 0.76
CA SER A 23 10.99 14.95 -0.03
C SER A 23 10.44 13.84 0.86
N ALA A 24 9.11 13.71 0.88
CA ALA A 24 8.44 12.50 1.32
C ALA A 24 9.04 11.29 0.59
N GLN A 25 9.44 10.26 1.33
CA GLN A 25 10.03 9.05 0.77
C GLN A 25 9.01 7.92 0.90
N LEU A 26 8.60 7.37 -0.24
CA LEU A 26 7.70 6.22 -0.26
C LEU A 26 8.48 4.94 0.07
N VAL A 27 8.07 4.25 1.14
CA VAL A 27 8.62 2.98 1.58
C VAL A 27 7.71 1.84 1.13
N LYS A 28 8.34 0.77 0.66
CA LYS A 28 7.66 -0.47 0.28
C LYS A 28 7.97 -1.56 1.31
N ILE A 29 6.97 -1.97 2.07
CA ILE A 29 7.11 -2.98 3.13
C ILE A 29 6.37 -4.25 2.71
N SER A 30 7.11 -5.34 2.53
CA SER A 30 6.49 -6.63 2.22
C SER A 30 5.75 -7.18 3.44
N VAL A 31 4.45 -7.43 3.28
CA VAL A 31 3.58 -7.99 4.31
C VAL A 31 3.58 -9.51 4.18
N PHE A 32 3.84 -10.22 5.28
CA PHE A 32 3.90 -11.69 5.33
C PHE A 32 4.99 -12.35 4.46
N ASN A 33 6.12 -11.68 4.21
CA ASN A 33 7.21 -12.20 3.37
C ASN A 33 7.72 -13.62 3.76
N SER A 34 7.64 -13.98 5.04
CA SER A 34 8.04 -15.30 5.54
C SER A 34 7.07 -16.44 5.19
N LEU A 35 5.91 -16.15 4.60
CA LEU A 35 4.87 -17.14 4.29
C LEU A 35 4.72 -17.33 2.77
N PRO A 36 4.47 -18.57 2.29
CA PRO A 36 4.11 -18.82 0.90
C PRO A 36 2.61 -18.58 0.70
N VAL A 37 2.19 -17.32 0.74
CA VAL A 37 0.76 -16.94 0.72
C VAL A 37 0.07 -17.40 -0.58
N LYS A 38 -1.04 -18.10 -0.45
CA LYS A 38 -1.90 -18.58 -1.57
C LYS A 38 -3.27 -17.92 -1.55
N SER A 39 -3.75 -17.51 -0.39
CA SER A 39 -5.01 -16.79 -0.27
C SER A 39 -5.00 -15.85 0.92
N VAL A 40 -5.68 -14.71 0.76
CA VAL A 40 -5.81 -13.65 1.76
C VAL A 40 -7.22 -13.13 1.80
N ILE A 41 -7.61 -12.65 2.99
CA ILE A 41 -8.78 -11.82 3.18
C ILE A 41 -8.31 -10.40 3.52
N ILE A 42 -8.89 -9.42 2.84
CA ILE A 42 -8.64 -8.00 3.08
C ILE A 42 -9.96 -7.36 3.49
N THR A 43 -9.95 -6.73 4.65
CA THR A 43 -11.08 -5.98 5.20
C THR A 43 -10.72 -4.51 5.25
N SER A 44 -11.59 -3.62 4.78
CA SER A 44 -11.44 -2.21 5.12
C SER A 44 -11.94 -1.99 6.54
N TYR A 45 -11.04 -1.80 7.50
CA TYR A 45 -11.38 -1.54 8.89
C TYR A 45 -11.81 -0.08 9.08
N GLU A 46 -11.10 0.85 8.44
CA GLU A 46 -11.41 2.28 8.38
C GLU A 46 -11.19 2.81 6.96
N GLY A 47 -12.00 3.79 6.56
CA GLY A 47 -11.95 4.39 5.23
C GLY A 47 -12.49 3.48 4.13
N ASP A 48 -12.45 3.99 2.91
CA ASP A 48 -12.80 3.25 1.71
C ASP A 48 -11.57 3.14 0.81
N TYR A 49 -11.55 2.10 -0.01
CA TYR A 49 -10.48 1.87 -0.98
C TYR A 49 -11.05 1.67 -2.37
N GLU A 50 -10.45 2.35 -3.35
CA GLU A 50 -10.62 1.98 -4.75
C GLU A 50 -9.73 0.77 -5.04
N VAL A 51 -10.31 -0.27 -5.62
CA VAL A 51 -9.58 -1.48 -6.00
C VAL A 51 -9.34 -1.45 -7.50
N LEU A 52 -8.07 -1.49 -7.87
CA LEU A 52 -7.60 -1.51 -9.24
C LEU A 52 -7.09 -2.93 -9.56
N GLY A 53 -7.49 -3.46 -10.71
CA GLY A 53 -6.94 -4.68 -11.29
C GLY A 53 -6.18 -4.32 -12.57
N ASP A 54 -4.89 -4.65 -12.61
CA ASP A 54 -4.01 -4.30 -13.73
C ASP A 54 -4.11 -2.81 -14.13
N GLU A 55 -4.07 -1.92 -13.12
CA GLU A 55 -4.20 -0.45 -13.21
C GLU A 55 -5.58 0.09 -13.59
N LEU A 56 -6.60 -0.75 -13.78
CA LEU A 56 -7.97 -0.32 -14.08
C LEU A 56 -8.89 -0.47 -12.87
N PRO A 57 -9.80 0.48 -12.59
CA PRO A 57 -10.81 0.33 -11.53
C PRO A 57 -11.70 -0.88 -11.76
N VAL A 58 -11.80 -1.75 -10.75
CA VAL A 58 -12.61 -2.98 -10.80
C VAL A 58 -13.74 -2.97 -9.79
N THR A 59 -13.51 -2.44 -8.59
CA THR A 59 -14.53 -2.37 -7.54
C THR A 59 -14.11 -1.37 -6.45
N PHE A 60 -15.01 -1.14 -5.48
CA PHE A 60 -14.74 -0.37 -4.27
C PHE A 60 -14.84 -1.28 -3.04
N LEU A 61 -13.87 -1.16 -2.14
CA LEU A 61 -13.89 -1.80 -0.84
C LEU A 61 -14.32 -0.77 0.21
N GLU A 62 -15.61 -0.78 0.51
CA GLU A 62 -16.18 0.08 1.56
C GLU A 62 -15.79 -0.40 2.97
N LYS A 63 -15.80 0.54 3.92
CA LYS A 63 -15.62 0.25 5.34
C LYS A 63 -16.49 -0.91 5.83
N GLY A 64 -15.86 -1.84 6.54
CA GLY A 64 -16.47 -3.03 7.13
C GLY A 64 -16.69 -4.18 6.14
N LYS A 65 -16.46 -3.98 4.84
CA LYS A 65 -16.55 -5.05 3.83
C LYS A 65 -15.23 -5.77 3.65
N ASN A 66 -15.33 -6.97 3.08
CA ASN A 66 -14.22 -7.87 2.84
C ASN A 66 -14.12 -8.23 1.37
N LEU A 67 -12.88 -8.40 0.90
CA LEU A 67 -12.55 -9.05 -0.36
C LEU A 67 -11.63 -10.23 -0.09
N TYR A 68 -11.83 -11.28 -0.88
CA TYR A 68 -11.06 -12.51 -0.83
C TYR A 68 -10.21 -12.60 -2.08
N ILE A 69 -8.90 -12.74 -1.91
CA ILE A 69 -7.97 -12.91 -3.02
C ILE A 69 -7.32 -14.28 -2.89
N SER A 70 -7.31 -15.05 -3.97
CA SER A 70 -6.62 -16.32 -4.04
C SER A 70 -5.75 -16.41 -5.28
N LEU A 71 -4.70 -17.22 -5.21
CA LEU A 71 -3.89 -17.58 -6.35
C LEU A 71 -4.61 -18.68 -7.13
N TYR A 72 -4.90 -18.42 -8.40
CA TYR A 72 -5.53 -19.37 -9.30
C TYR A 72 -4.91 -19.29 -10.69
N ASP A 73 -4.35 -20.40 -11.19
CA ASP A 73 -3.66 -20.50 -12.49
C ASP A 73 -2.62 -19.38 -12.72
N GLY A 74 -1.86 -19.02 -11.68
CA GLY A 74 -0.81 -18.00 -11.76
C GLY A 74 -1.31 -16.55 -11.70
N ALA A 75 -2.60 -16.31 -11.50
CA ALA A 75 -3.20 -14.99 -11.37
C ALA A 75 -3.89 -14.79 -10.01
N LEU A 76 -4.14 -13.53 -9.65
CA LEU A 76 -4.94 -13.14 -8.49
C LEU A 76 -6.42 -13.20 -8.85
N LEU A 77 -7.15 -14.15 -8.28
CA LEU A 77 -8.60 -14.23 -8.36
C LEU A 77 -9.21 -13.38 -7.24
N LEU A 78 -9.89 -12.30 -7.61
CA LEU A 78 -10.60 -11.42 -6.69
C LEU A 78 -12.06 -11.87 -6.55
N ASN A 79 -12.51 -12.09 -5.31
CA ASN A 79 -13.87 -12.46 -4.99
C ASN A 79 -14.45 -11.55 -3.91
N SER A 80 -15.74 -11.26 -4.02
CA SER A 80 -16.56 -10.68 -2.96
C SER A 80 -17.48 -11.74 -2.36
N LEU A 81 -18.31 -11.34 -1.39
CA LEU A 81 -19.38 -12.20 -0.88
C LEU A 81 -20.43 -12.56 -1.95
N GLN A 82 -20.55 -11.75 -3.01
CA GLN A 82 -21.51 -11.96 -4.09
C GLN A 82 -20.98 -12.90 -5.19
N GLY A 83 -19.68 -13.21 -5.17
CA GLY A 83 -19.06 -14.11 -6.13
C GLY A 83 -17.73 -13.58 -6.67
N SER A 84 -17.31 -14.12 -7.81
CA SER A 84 -16.06 -13.74 -8.45
C SER A 84 -16.19 -12.42 -9.19
N ILE A 85 -15.23 -11.53 -8.97
CA ILE A 85 -15.15 -10.23 -9.64
C ILE A 85 -14.28 -10.36 -10.90
N GLY A 86 -13.14 -11.04 -10.80
CA GLY A 86 -12.24 -11.22 -11.93
C GLY A 86 -10.88 -11.83 -11.57
N LYS A 87 -10.04 -12.01 -12.59
CA LYS A 87 -8.65 -12.47 -12.46
C LYS A 87 -7.71 -11.37 -12.95
N PHE A 88 -6.64 -11.14 -12.20
CA PHE A 88 -5.71 -10.02 -12.43
C PHE A 88 -4.26 -10.47 -12.22
N GLY A 89 -3.32 -9.86 -12.93
CA GLY A 89 -1.89 -10.03 -12.66
C GLY A 89 -1.45 -9.27 -11.41
N LYS A 90 -2.04 -8.09 -11.22
CA LYS A 90 -1.80 -7.19 -10.09
C LYS A 90 -3.12 -6.64 -9.55
N LEU A 91 -3.20 -6.52 -8.23
CA LEU A 91 -4.27 -5.79 -7.54
C LEU A 91 -3.67 -4.65 -6.73
N LYS A 92 -4.30 -3.48 -6.77
CA LYS A 92 -3.92 -2.33 -5.94
C LYS A 92 -5.13 -1.78 -5.19
N PHE A 93 -4.98 -1.63 -3.88
CA PHE A 93 -5.95 -1.00 -3.00
C PHE A 93 -5.46 0.41 -2.73
N LYS A 94 -6.14 1.39 -3.32
CA LYS A 94 -5.80 2.81 -3.23
C LYS A 94 -6.73 3.48 -2.24
N ALA A 95 -6.16 4.09 -1.20
CA ALA A 95 -6.90 4.85 -0.22
C ALA A 95 -7.63 6.03 -0.88
N THR A 96 -8.91 6.23 -0.54
CA THR A 96 -9.69 7.39 -1.01
C THR A 96 -9.93 8.44 0.09
N SER A 97 -9.64 8.11 1.34
CA SER A 97 -9.79 8.97 2.52
C SER A 97 -8.45 9.25 3.21
N VAL A 98 -8.46 10.03 4.30
CA VAL A 98 -7.27 10.37 5.11
C VAL A 98 -7.04 9.39 6.27
N ASN A 99 -8.12 8.79 6.79
CA ASN A 99 -8.07 7.80 7.87
C ASN A 99 -8.49 6.43 7.34
N GLN A 100 -7.52 5.74 6.75
CA GLN A 100 -7.71 4.45 6.12
C GLN A 100 -6.91 3.36 6.82
N LYS A 101 -7.52 2.20 6.98
CA LYS A 101 -6.87 1.06 7.63
C LYS A 101 -7.38 -0.23 7.04
N LEU A 102 -6.49 -1.02 6.45
CA LEU A 102 -6.80 -2.38 6.03
C LEU A 102 -6.44 -3.35 7.14
N ARG A 103 -7.30 -4.34 7.35
CA ARG A 103 -6.98 -5.52 8.13
C ARG A 103 -6.80 -6.68 7.15
N ILE A 104 -5.63 -7.30 7.18
CA ILE A 104 -5.25 -8.38 6.28
C ILE A 104 -4.96 -9.63 7.08
N ALA A 105 -5.52 -10.76 6.69
CA ALA A 105 -5.13 -12.06 7.21
C ALA A 105 -4.90 -13.04 6.05
N THR A 106 -3.89 -13.89 6.18
CA THR A 106 -3.71 -14.98 5.22
C THR A 106 -4.67 -16.12 5.60
N VAL A 107 -5.35 -16.67 4.61
CA VAL A 107 -6.23 -17.83 4.76
C VAL A 107 -5.42 -19.10 4.54
N GLU A 108 -4.53 -19.10 3.53
CA GLU A 108 -3.59 -20.17 3.25
C GLU A 108 -2.18 -19.61 2.99
N PRO A 109 -1.17 -19.97 3.81
CA PRO A 109 -1.33 -20.60 5.14
C PRO A 109 -2.10 -19.66 6.08
N LYS A 110 -2.76 -20.17 7.12
CA LYS A 110 -3.49 -19.33 8.08
C LYS A 110 -2.53 -18.48 8.94
N SER A 111 -2.79 -17.18 9.08
CA SER A 111 -2.04 -16.29 9.98
C SER A 111 -2.93 -15.47 10.91
N THR A 112 -2.29 -14.83 11.89
CA THR A 112 -2.88 -13.69 12.61
C THR A 112 -3.05 -12.51 11.65
N SER A 113 -4.12 -11.74 11.84
CA SER A 113 -4.36 -10.54 11.04
C SER A 113 -3.36 -9.42 11.38
N ARG A 114 -2.92 -8.68 10.37
CA ARG A 114 -2.15 -7.44 10.50
C ARG A 114 -3.01 -6.26 10.07
N ASN A 115 -2.88 -5.14 10.77
CA ASN A 115 -3.45 -3.89 10.31
C ASN A 115 -2.36 -3.10 9.61
N ILE A 116 -2.70 -2.51 8.46
CA ILE A 116 -1.84 -1.58 7.74
C ILE A 116 -2.65 -0.33 7.39
N SER A 117 -1.95 0.78 7.26
CA SER A 117 -2.50 2.03 6.73
C SER A 117 -1.99 2.24 5.31
N ASP A 118 -2.56 3.17 4.57
CA ASP A 118 -2.15 3.53 3.20
C ASP A 118 -2.41 2.44 2.16
N ASN A 119 -1.71 2.52 1.04
CA ASN A 119 -1.98 1.70 -0.12
C ASN A 119 -1.40 0.29 0.05
N LEU A 120 -2.02 -0.66 -0.63
CA LEU A 120 -1.57 -2.04 -0.66
C LEU A 120 -1.55 -2.53 -2.10
N GLU A 121 -0.44 -3.11 -2.50
CA GLU A 121 -0.28 -3.79 -3.78
C GLU A 121 -0.16 -5.29 -3.54
N LEU A 122 -0.78 -6.08 -4.41
CA LEU A 122 -0.64 -7.52 -4.47
C LEU A 122 -0.25 -7.94 -5.88
N ASN A 123 0.68 -8.87 -5.98
CA ASN A 123 1.10 -9.48 -7.22
C ASN A 123 1.48 -10.95 -6.99
N VAL A 124 1.60 -11.72 -8.08
CA VAL A 124 2.05 -13.10 -8.03
C VAL A 124 3.53 -13.16 -8.38
N GLU A 125 4.34 -13.70 -7.48
CA GLU A 125 5.74 -14.01 -7.75
C GLU A 125 6.10 -15.37 -7.18
N TYR A 126 6.90 -16.14 -7.91
CA TYR A 126 7.38 -17.47 -7.48
C TYR A 126 6.24 -18.41 -7.02
N GLY A 127 5.08 -18.30 -7.66
CA GLY A 127 3.90 -19.09 -7.34
C GLY A 127 3.27 -18.76 -5.98
N ARG A 128 3.51 -17.58 -5.40
CA ARG A 128 2.84 -17.09 -4.19
C ARG A 128 2.37 -15.65 -4.38
N ILE A 129 1.42 -15.24 -3.55
CA ILE A 129 0.98 -13.86 -3.46
C ILE A 129 2.02 -13.08 -2.66
N ILE A 130 2.55 -12.02 -3.24
CA ILE A 130 3.35 -11.01 -2.54
C ILE A 130 2.43 -9.85 -2.22
N LEU A 131 2.48 -9.37 -0.98
CA LEU A 131 1.75 -8.20 -0.53
C LEU A 131 2.75 -7.12 -0.18
N VAL A 132 2.56 -5.91 -0.70
CA VAL A 132 3.45 -4.77 -0.48
C VAL A 132 2.61 -3.59 0.00
N ASN A 133 2.85 -3.17 1.23
CA ASN A 133 2.32 -1.91 1.73
C ASN A 133 3.20 -0.76 1.20
N GLU A 134 2.56 0.24 0.59
CA GLU A 134 3.20 1.48 0.17
C GLU A 134 2.81 2.57 1.16
N THR A 135 3.74 2.97 2.03
CA THR A 135 3.53 3.98 3.08
C THR A 135 4.63 5.05 3.03
N ASP A 136 4.36 6.22 3.59
CA ASP A 136 5.35 7.28 3.73
C ASP A 136 6.22 7.03 4.97
N VAL A 137 7.52 7.37 4.92
CA VAL A 137 8.43 7.24 6.08
C VAL A 137 7.90 7.96 7.31
N GLU A 138 7.21 9.08 7.14
CA GLU A 138 6.65 9.87 8.24
C GLU A 138 5.55 9.12 9.04
N ASN A 139 4.97 8.05 8.47
CA ASN A 139 3.87 7.27 9.05
C ASN A 139 4.28 5.88 9.60
N ILE A 140 5.58 5.55 9.61
CA ILE A 140 6.12 4.28 10.16
C ILE A 140 6.39 4.41 11.65
#